data_AF-A0A9C9EQY5-F1
#
_entry.id   AF-A0A9C9EQY5-F1
#
_cell.length_a   1.000
_cell.length_b   1.000
_cell.length_c   1.000
_cell.angle_alpha   90.00
_cell.angle_beta   90.00
_cell.angle_gamma   90.00
#
_symmetry.space_group_name_H-M   'P 1'
#
loop_
_entity.id
_entity.type
_entity.pdbx_description
1 polymer ?
#
loop_
_entity_poly.entity_id
_entity_poly.type
_entity_poly.pdbx_seq_one_letter_code
_entity_poly.pdbx_strand_id
1 'polypeptide(L)'
;MKFIIILIVFLSYASCSPAEKGGSSSGSGSEDAGDVIDLPSPDTDGGITINEALSRRRSVRSYSESDITMEELSQLLWSAQGITSPHGFRTAPSAGALYPIEIYVAREEGVFHYIPQSHSIEKV
;
A
#
# COMPACT_ATOMS: atom_id res chain seq x y z
N MET A 1 40.23 -19.07 18.25
CA MET A 1 39.96 -17.94 19.17
C MET A 1 39.11 -16.94 18.39
N LYS A 2 37.80 -16.90 18.64
CA LYS A 2 36.82 -16.06 17.93
C LYS A 2 36.26 -15.07 18.94
N PHE A 3 36.57 -13.78 18.77
CA PHE A 3 35.95 -12.70 19.53
C PHE A 3 34.81 -12.13 18.68
N ILE A 4 33.57 -12.36 19.13
CA ILE A 4 32.39 -11.64 18.64
C ILE A 4 31.84 -10.90 19.85
N ILE A 5 31.98 -9.58 19.81
CA ILE A 5 31.43 -8.63 20.78
C ILE A 5 29.97 -8.42 20.37
N ILE A 6 29.03 -8.99 21.13
CA ILE A 6 27.60 -8.68 21.01
C ILE A 6 27.29 -7.61 22.04
N LEU A 7 27.05 -6.39 21.56
CA LEU A 7 26.60 -5.25 22.35
C LEU A 7 25.32 -4.71 21.73
N ILE A 8 24.14 -5.17 22.15
CA ILE A 8 22.90 -4.37 22.06
C ILE A 8 21.98 -4.67 23.27
N VAL A 9 22.09 -3.75 24.23
CA VAL A 9 21.12 -3.12 25.13
C VAL A 9 19.71 -3.74 25.24
N PHE A 10 19.40 -4.16 26.47
CA PHE A 10 18.06 -4.48 26.98
C PHE A 10 17.31 -3.22 27.49
N LEU A 11 15.98 -3.33 27.48
CA LEU A 11 14.96 -2.59 28.25
C LEU A 11 14.51 -1.20 27.74
N SER A 12 13.23 -1.07 27.37
CA SER A 12 12.12 -1.03 28.34
C SER A 12 10.77 -1.23 27.64
N TYR A 13 9.88 -1.94 28.34
CA TYR A 13 8.50 -2.19 27.95
C TYR A 13 7.65 -0.95 28.27
N ALA A 14 7.03 -0.34 27.27
CA ALA A 14 5.89 0.54 27.48
C ALA A 14 4.61 -0.31 27.45
N SER A 15 4.09 -0.59 28.64
CA SER A 15 2.74 -1.11 28.84
C SER A 15 1.77 0.05 28.62
N CYS A 16 0.89 -0.06 27.62
CA CYS A 16 -0.29 0.78 27.51
C CYS A 16 -1.51 -0.13 27.73
N SER A 17 -2.25 0.15 28.81
CA SER A 17 -3.48 -0.57 29.19
C SER A 17 -4.63 -0.28 28.22
N PRO A 18 -5.64 -1.16 28.13
CA PRO A 18 -6.80 -0.96 27.26
C PRO A 18 -7.77 0.04 27.88
N ALA A 19 -8.21 1.04 27.10
CA ALA A 19 -9.32 1.93 27.46
C ALA A 19 -10.65 1.35 26.95
N GLU A 20 -11.69 1.56 27.75
CA GLU A 20 -13.02 0.93 27.72
C GLU A 20 -13.85 1.14 26.45
N LYS A 21 -14.72 0.15 26.18
CA LYS A 21 -15.86 0.26 25.26
C LYS A 21 -16.98 1.10 25.90
N GLY A 22 -17.40 2.14 25.19
CA GLY A 22 -18.70 2.79 25.39
C GLY A 22 -19.28 3.16 24.04
N GLY A 23 -20.42 2.56 23.68
CA GLY A 23 -21.10 2.82 22.40
C GLY A 23 -22.06 4.01 22.47
N SER A 24 -22.41 4.55 21.31
CA SER A 24 -23.79 4.75 20.85
C SER A 24 -23.86 5.68 19.63
N SER A 25 -24.73 5.31 18.71
CA SER A 25 -25.57 6.17 17.85
C SER A 25 -24.91 7.09 16.81
N SER A 26 -25.05 6.65 15.55
CA SER A 26 -25.67 7.39 14.45
C SER A 26 -25.30 8.86 14.28
N GLY A 27 -24.47 9.12 13.27
CA GLY A 27 -24.41 10.40 12.57
C GLY A 27 -24.34 10.12 11.07
N SER A 28 -25.47 10.28 10.39
CA SER A 28 -25.54 10.40 8.94
C SER A 28 -24.80 11.68 8.52
N GLY A 29 -23.60 11.51 7.98
CA GLY A 29 -22.94 12.50 7.15
C GLY A 29 -22.77 11.90 5.77
N SER A 30 -23.69 12.21 4.85
CA SER A 30 -23.39 12.11 3.42
C SER A 30 -22.41 13.24 3.11
N GLU A 31 -21.16 13.06 3.50
CA GLU A 31 -20.06 13.83 2.95
C GLU A 31 -19.80 13.27 1.55
N ASP A 32 -19.52 14.18 0.62
CA ASP A 32 -19.31 13.99 -0.81
C ASP A 32 -18.32 12.85 -1.09
N ALA A 33 -18.80 11.61 -1.04
CA ALA A 33 -17.98 10.43 -1.23
C ALA A 33 -17.69 10.35 -2.71
N GLY A 34 -16.44 10.66 -3.08
CA GLY A 34 -15.94 10.40 -4.41
C GLY A 34 -16.25 8.95 -4.79
N ASP A 35 -16.53 8.69 -6.06
CA ASP A 35 -16.84 7.35 -6.53
C ASP A 35 -15.67 6.40 -6.18
N VAL A 36 -15.91 5.46 -5.26
CA VAL A 36 -14.92 4.51 -4.78
C VAL A 36 -15.01 3.23 -5.61
N ILE A 37 -13.89 2.85 -6.19
CA ILE A 37 -13.77 1.67 -7.04
C ILE A 37 -12.86 0.67 -6.34
N ASP A 38 -13.42 -0.49 -5.97
CA ASP A 38 -12.66 -1.61 -5.43
C ASP A 38 -11.75 -2.21 -6.51
N LEU A 39 -10.50 -2.48 -6.14
CA LEU A 39 -9.53 -3.11 -7.03
C LEU A 39 -9.57 -4.64 -6.86
N PRO A 40 -9.37 -5.41 -7.94
CA PRO A 40 -9.18 -6.86 -7.85
C PRO A 40 -8.02 -7.19 -6.90
N SER A 41 -8.09 -8.30 -6.16
CA SER A 41 -6.98 -8.72 -5.30
C SER A 41 -5.68 -8.90 -6.10
N PRO A 42 -4.53 -8.42 -5.60
CA PRO A 42 -3.24 -8.58 -6.28
C PRO A 42 -2.76 -10.03 -6.22
N ASP A 43 -2.04 -10.46 -7.24
CA ASP A 43 -1.33 -11.74 -7.26
C ASP A 43 -0.02 -11.62 -6.47
N THR A 44 0.12 -12.42 -5.41
CA THR A 44 1.30 -12.47 -4.54
C THR A 44 2.19 -13.68 -4.78
N ASP A 45 1.73 -14.64 -5.59
CA ASP A 45 2.36 -15.94 -5.76
C ASP A 45 3.01 -16.10 -7.15
N GLY A 46 2.48 -15.40 -8.16
CA GLY A 46 2.91 -15.45 -9.55
C GLY A 46 3.99 -14.45 -9.95
N GLY A 47 4.18 -14.33 -11.27
CA GLY A 47 5.08 -13.35 -11.89
C GLY A 47 6.47 -13.87 -12.27
N ILE A 48 7.33 -12.94 -12.70
CA ILE A 48 8.73 -13.23 -13.03
C ILE A 48 9.62 -13.16 -11.79
N THR A 49 10.80 -13.78 -11.85
CA THR A 49 11.76 -13.67 -10.75
C THR A 49 12.27 -12.24 -10.57
N ILE A 50 12.68 -11.88 -9.35
CA ILE A 50 13.31 -10.58 -9.09
C ILE A 50 14.54 -10.33 -9.96
N ASN A 51 15.36 -11.36 -10.20
CA ASN A 51 16.55 -11.26 -11.05
C ASN A 51 16.19 -10.93 -12.50
N GLU A 52 15.12 -11.54 -13.01
CA GLU A 52 14.62 -11.26 -14.34
C GLU A 52 14.05 -9.85 -14.44
N ALA A 53 13.24 -9.42 -13.47
CA ALA A 53 12.68 -8.07 -13.43
C ALA A 53 13.78 -7.00 -13.45
N LEU A 54 14.82 -7.16 -12.61
CA LEU A 54 15.97 -6.25 -12.56
C LEU A 54 16.75 -6.22 -13.88
N SER A 55 16.98 -7.38 -14.50
CA SER A 55 17.68 -7.48 -15.79
C SER A 55 16.91 -6.77 -16.91
N ARG A 56 15.58 -6.98 -16.96
CA ARG A 56 14.68 -6.44 -17.99
C ARG A 56 14.28 -4.98 -17.78
N ARG A 57 14.45 -4.42 -16.59
CA ARG A 57 14.00 -3.05 -16.26
C ARG A 57 14.57 -2.00 -17.21
N ARG A 58 13.71 -1.28 -17.92
CA ARG A 58 14.06 -0.14 -18.79
C ARG A 58 13.06 0.99 -18.59
N SER A 59 13.46 2.22 -18.91
CA SER A 59 12.52 3.34 -19.00
C SER A 59 11.90 3.37 -20.39
N VAL A 60 10.62 3.06 -20.48
CA VAL A 60 9.83 3.08 -21.73
C VAL A 60 9.03 4.38 -21.78
N ARG A 61 8.99 5.04 -22.95
CA ARG A 61 8.31 6.33 -23.17
C ARG A 61 7.40 6.35 -24.41
N SER A 62 7.18 5.18 -25.00
CA SER A 62 6.22 4.95 -26.09
C SER A 62 5.28 3.86 -25.60
N TYR A 63 3.99 4.16 -25.56
CA TYR A 63 2.96 3.29 -24.99
C TYR A 63 1.98 2.85 -26.08
N SER A 64 1.28 1.74 -25.85
CA SER A 64 0.13 1.37 -26.68
C SER A 64 -1.02 2.34 -26.48
N GLU A 65 -1.95 2.38 -27.45
CA GLU A 65 -3.24 3.09 -27.30
C GLU A 65 -4.22 2.33 -26.40
N SER A 66 -3.93 1.06 -26.08
CA SER A 66 -4.73 0.28 -25.15
C SER A 66 -4.49 0.71 -23.71
N ASP A 67 -5.57 0.91 -22.97
CA ASP A 67 -5.55 1.13 -21.52
C ASP A 67 -5.06 -0.11 -20.78
N ILE A 68 -4.49 0.12 -19.59
CA ILE A 68 -4.17 -0.96 -18.64
C ILE A 68 -5.46 -1.56 -18.07
N THR A 69 -5.48 -2.86 -17.80
CA THR A 69 -6.64 -3.49 -17.17
C THR A 69 -6.74 -3.12 -15.68
N MET A 70 -7.89 -3.37 -15.07
CA MET A 70 -8.06 -3.14 -13.63
C MET A 70 -7.18 -4.06 -12.79
N GLU A 71 -6.89 -5.28 -13.27
CA GLU A 71 -5.95 -6.22 -12.65
C GLU A 71 -4.51 -5.70 -12.72
N GLU A 72 -4.10 -5.16 -13.88
CA GLU A 72 -2.76 -4.58 -14.04
C GLU A 72 -2.58 -3.33 -13.16
N LEU A 73 -3.59 -2.46 -13.12
CA LEU A 73 -3.60 -1.29 -12.25
C LEU A 73 -3.54 -1.70 -10.77
N SER A 74 -4.37 -2.66 -10.36
CA SER A 74 -4.35 -3.23 -9.01
C SER A 74 -2.96 -3.71 -8.62
N GLN A 75 -2.37 -4.54 -9.47
CA GLN A 75 -1.06 -5.12 -9.23
C GLN A 75 0.01 -4.04 -9.09
N LEU A 76 -0.03 -3.00 -9.94
CA LEU A 76 0.91 -1.88 -9.90
C LEU A 76 0.80 -1.09 -8.59
N LEU A 77 -0.42 -0.73 -8.18
CA LEU A 77 -0.68 0.05 -6.97
C LEU A 77 -0.27 -0.73 -5.71
N TRP A 78 -0.63 -2.01 -5.63
CA TRP A 78 -0.20 -2.87 -4.54
C TRP A 78 1.33 -3.03 -4.51
N SER A 79 1.97 -3.25 -5.67
CA SER A 79 3.43 -3.36 -5.74
C SER A 79 4.14 -2.09 -5.25
N ALA A 80 3.51 -0.92 -5.40
CA ALA A 80 4.09 0.36 -5.00
C ALA A 80 3.90 0.70 -3.50
N GLN A 81 2.69 0.55 -2.95
CA GLN A 81 2.36 0.91 -1.55
C GLN A 81 1.31 -0.01 -0.89
N GLY A 82 1.08 -1.22 -1.41
CA GLY A 82 0.10 -2.17 -0.88
C GLY A 82 0.46 -2.73 0.50
N ILE A 83 -0.54 -3.12 1.30
CA ILE A 83 -0.34 -3.75 2.62
C ILE A 83 0.11 -5.21 2.47
N THR A 84 1.11 -5.61 3.26
CA THR A 84 1.69 -6.97 3.30
C THR A 84 1.63 -7.62 4.68
N SER A 85 1.14 -6.90 5.70
CA SER A 85 1.07 -7.40 7.08
C SER A 85 -0.21 -6.92 7.77
N PRO A 86 -0.79 -7.71 8.68
CA PRO A 86 -1.89 -7.26 9.55
C PRO A 86 -1.57 -5.99 10.36
N HIS A 87 -0.29 -5.66 10.54
CA HIS A 87 0.17 -4.46 11.24
C HIS A 87 0.18 -3.20 10.33
N GLY A 88 -0.28 -3.32 9.08
CA GLY A 88 -0.31 -2.21 8.12
C GLY A 88 1.02 -1.94 7.41
N PHE A 89 2.01 -2.84 7.52
CA PHE A 89 3.26 -2.69 6.78
C PHE A 89 3.02 -2.75 5.27
N ARG A 90 3.77 -1.95 4.52
CA ARG A 90 3.62 -1.83 3.07
C ARG A 90 4.68 -2.63 2.31
N THR A 91 4.45 -2.83 1.01
CA THR A 91 5.44 -3.33 0.05
C THR A 91 6.70 -2.47 0.00
N ALA A 92 6.58 -1.17 0.24
CA ALA A 92 7.70 -0.24 0.38
C ALA A 92 8.03 0.07 1.85
N PRO A 93 9.32 0.05 2.26
CA PRO A 93 9.71 0.48 3.61
C PRO A 93 9.57 2.00 3.78
N SER A 94 9.30 2.44 5.00
CA SER A 94 9.18 3.86 5.34
C SER A 94 9.71 4.14 6.75
N ALA A 95 10.39 5.27 6.93
CA ALA A 95 10.96 5.66 8.22
C ALA A 95 9.84 5.81 9.26
N GLY A 96 9.96 5.09 10.37
CA GLY A 96 8.97 5.11 11.45
C GLY A 96 7.60 4.55 11.07
N ALA A 97 7.48 3.82 9.94
CA ALA A 97 6.20 3.36 9.40
C ALA A 97 5.17 4.50 9.20
N LEU A 98 5.64 5.71 8.91
CA LEU A 98 4.79 6.89 8.74
C LEU A 98 4.09 6.95 7.37
N TYR A 99 4.65 6.26 6.36
CA TYR A 99 4.10 6.16 5.00
C TYR A 99 3.61 7.49 4.39
N PRO A 100 4.47 8.52 4.27
CA PRO A 100 4.06 9.84 3.79
C PRO A 100 3.85 9.93 2.26
N ILE A 101 4.06 8.84 1.53
CA ILE A 101 3.96 8.81 0.07
C ILE A 101 2.57 8.34 -0.31
N GLU A 102 1.81 9.21 -0.97
CA GLU A 102 0.49 8.92 -1.52
C GLU A 102 0.57 8.65 -3.03
N ILE A 103 -0.31 7.79 -3.54
CA ILE A 103 -0.38 7.46 -4.97
C ILE A 103 -1.67 7.99 -5.56
N TYR A 104 -1.54 8.76 -6.64
CA TYR A 104 -2.66 9.22 -7.46
C TYR A 104 -2.55 8.63 -8.86
N VAL A 105 -3.69 8.25 -9.43
CA VAL A 105 -3.83 7.70 -10.77
C VAL A 105 -4.55 8.73 -11.63
N ALA A 106 -3.87 9.25 -12.65
CA ALA A 106 -4.49 10.11 -13.66
C ALA A 106 -4.92 9.25 -14.85
N ARG A 107 -6.22 9.22 -15.13
CA ARG A 107 -6.84 8.52 -16.26
C ARG A 107 -7.73 9.48 -17.05
N GLU A 108 -8.27 9.03 -18.18
CA GLU A 108 -9.21 9.82 -18.97
C GLU A 108 -10.44 10.23 -18.17
N GLU A 109 -10.92 9.36 -17.27
CA GLU A 109 -12.13 9.58 -16.48
C GLU A 109 -11.92 10.56 -15.31
N GLY A 110 -10.66 10.87 -14.96
CA GLY A 110 -10.30 11.79 -13.89
C GLY A 110 -9.03 11.38 -13.12
N VAL A 111 -8.84 12.02 -11.96
CA VAL A 111 -7.77 11.70 -11.02
C VAL A 111 -8.36 10.92 -9.85
N PHE A 112 -7.66 9.87 -9.45
CA PHE A 112 -8.08 9.01 -8.35
C PHE A 112 -6.97 8.88 -7.32
N HIS A 113 -7.31 8.84 -6.04
CA HIS A 113 -6.42 8.58 -4.92
C HIS A 113 -6.47 7.09 -4.55
N TYR A 114 -5.32 6.43 -4.45
CA TYR A 114 -5.25 5.04 -4.01
C TYR A 114 -5.36 4.96 -2.49
N ILE A 115 -6.31 4.15 -2.01
CA ILE A 115 -6.54 3.88 -0.59
C ILE A 115 -6.02 2.47 -0.26
N PRO A 116 -4.78 2.34 0.24
CA PRO A 116 -4.18 1.02 0.42
C PRO A 116 -4.79 0.20 1.58
N GLN A 117 -5.62 0.80 2.46
CA GLN A 117 -6.34 0.11 3.54
C GLN A 117 -7.48 -0.76 3.01
N SER A 118 -8.26 -0.22 2.08
CA SER A 118 -9.37 -0.91 1.40
C SER A 118 -8.92 -1.58 0.11
N HIS A 119 -7.72 -1.29 -0.37
CA HIS A 119 -7.27 -1.69 -1.70
C HIS A 119 -8.27 -1.22 -2.79
N SER A 120 -8.54 0.09 -2.78
CA SER A 120 -9.47 0.74 -3.70
C SER A 120 -8.89 2.06 -4.22
N ILE A 121 -9.52 2.64 -5.23
CA ILE A 121 -9.24 4.02 -5.67
C ILE A 121 -10.49 4.88 -5.47
N GLU A 122 -10.31 6.10 -4.99
CA GLU A 122 -11.38 7.08 -4.78
C GLU A 122 -11.18 8.25 -5.75
N LYS A 123 -12.23 8.68 -6.44
CA LYS A 123 -12.14 9.84 -7.34
C LYS A 123 -11.93 11.13 -6.53
N VAL A 124 -10.93 11.92 -6.92
CA VAL A 124 -10.56 13.22 -6.33
C VAL A 124 -11.46 14.35 -6.86
#